data_AF-A0A0J8QJL6-F1
#
_entry.id   AF-A0A0J8QJL6-F1
#
_cell.length_a   1.000
_cell.length_b   1.000
_cell.length_c   1.000
_cell.angle_alpha   90.00
_cell.angle_beta   90.00
_cell.angle_gamma   90.00
#
_symmetry.space_group_name_H-M   'P 1'
#
loop_
_entity.id
_entity.type
_entity.pdbx_description
1 polymer ?
#
loop_
_entity_poly.entity_id
_entity_poly.type
_entity_poly.pdbx_seq_one_letter_code
_entity_poly.pdbx_strand_id
1 'polypeptide(L)'
;MAATAPEPSSTDVVIVGNGPSALLLSYILHGNIPFYNPRTPHPDPILHEKLKDAPKLLDLDVDKSTDHFEASRYSYSTQALPLNSLLDSLARPNADTDDTERNTCLEWRHLPEAAVPHVVLGDAPRPGGQGTECPKRTTWDIQSLSYAGMLSLPGYSFAEYHQDRFGSKLPPFTRPSRREIADYYTAYPAAVGISDSVRSAETVANISPHR
;
A
#
# COMPACT_ATOMS: atom_id res chain seq x y z
N MET A 1 42.81 -0.91 -15.07
CA MET A 1 41.82 -2.00 -15.02
C MET A 1 40.49 -1.41 -15.45
N ALA A 2 39.96 -1.83 -16.60
CA ALA A 2 38.64 -1.38 -17.04
C ALA A 2 37.59 -2.00 -16.12
N ALA A 3 36.76 -1.17 -15.49
CA ALA A 3 35.60 -1.64 -14.77
C ALA A 3 34.68 -2.32 -15.80
N THR A 4 34.52 -3.64 -15.69
CA THR A 4 33.50 -4.40 -16.40
C THR A 4 32.15 -3.73 -16.14
N ALA A 5 31.50 -3.27 -17.20
CA ALA A 5 30.14 -2.78 -17.11
C ALA A 5 29.27 -3.87 -16.46
N PRO A 6 28.40 -3.54 -15.49
CA PRO A 6 27.54 -4.53 -14.87
C PRO A 6 26.69 -5.21 -15.96
N GLU A 7 26.64 -6.55 -15.90
CA GLU A 7 25.76 -7.37 -16.72
C GLU A 7 24.31 -6.84 -16.61
N PRO A 8 23.56 -6.77 -17.71
CA PRO A 8 22.19 -6.29 -17.69
C PRO A 8 21.33 -7.21 -16.80
N SER A 9 20.78 -6.66 -15.71
CA SER A 9 19.84 -7.40 -14.87
C SER A 9 18.52 -7.58 -15.60
N SER A 10 18.10 -8.84 -15.82
CA SER A 10 16.77 -9.18 -16.33
C SER A 10 15.80 -9.44 -15.19
N THR A 11 14.56 -8.98 -15.34
CA THR A 11 13.45 -9.25 -14.41
C THR A 11 12.14 -9.25 -15.18
N ASP A 12 11.09 -9.86 -14.62
CA ASP A 12 9.81 -10.00 -15.32
C ASP A 12 8.99 -8.70 -15.29
N VAL A 13 9.09 -7.94 -14.19
CA VAL A 13 8.33 -6.70 -13.99
C VAL A 13 9.24 -5.54 -13.56
N VAL A 14 9.11 -4.40 -14.23
CA VAL A 14 9.74 -3.13 -13.82
C VAL A 14 8.64 -2.16 -13.39
N ILE A 15 8.73 -1.67 -12.16
CA ILE A 15 7.83 -0.65 -11.60
C ILE A 15 8.57 0.68 -11.62
N VAL A 16 8.01 1.68 -12.29
CA VAL A 16 8.59 3.03 -12.39
C VAL A 16 7.90 3.97 -11.39
N GLY A 17 8.71 4.56 -10.52
CA GLY A 17 8.32 5.30 -9.31
C GLY A 17 8.50 4.45 -8.05
N ASN A 18 9.01 5.04 -6.97
CA ASN A 18 9.20 4.40 -5.66
C ASN A 18 8.26 4.96 -4.57
N GLY A 19 7.08 5.43 -4.98
CA GLY A 19 6.03 5.94 -4.08
C GLY A 19 5.23 4.84 -3.37
N PRO A 20 4.26 5.19 -2.51
CA PRO A 20 3.48 4.23 -1.71
C PRO A 20 2.77 3.16 -2.56
N SER A 21 2.23 3.52 -3.72
CA SER A 21 1.59 2.55 -4.63
C SER A 21 2.58 1.52 -5.19
N ALA A 22 3.81 1.93 -5.48
CA ALA A 22 4.87 1.03 -5.94
C ALA A 22 5.33 0.08 -4.81
N LEU A 23 5.39 0.59 -3.58
CA LEU A 23 5.71 -0.23 -2.41
C LEU A 23 4.62 -1.27 -2.13
N LEU A 24 3.34 -0.87 -2.23
CA LEU A 24 2.21 -1.80 -2.10
C LEU A 24 2.22 -2.87 -3.20
N LEU A 25 2.46 -2.47 -4.45
CA LEU A 25 2.54 -3.41 -5.56
C LEU A 25 3.73 -4.37 -5.36
N SER A 26 4.90 -3.86 -4.98
CA SER A 26 6.06 -4.69 -4.67
C SER A 26 5.76 -5.66 -3.52
N TYR A 27 5.05 -5.24 -2.48
CA TYR A 27 4.61 -6.12 -1.39
C TYR A 27 3.76 -7.30 -1.92
N ILE A 28 2.82 -7.03 -2.83
CA ILE A 28 2.01 -8.07 -3.49
C ILE A 28 2.89 -9.00 -4.34
N LEU A 29 3.80 -8.45 -5.16
CA LEU A 29 4.69 -9.22 -6.03
C LEU A 29 5.76 -10.02 -5.27
N HIS A 30 5.99 -9.73 -3.99
CA HIS A 30 6.74 -10.62 -3.07
C HIS A 30 5.89 -11.79 -2.56
N GLY A 31 4.69 -12.00 -3.10
CA GLY A 31 3.80 -13.10 -2.71
C GLY A 31 2.89 -12.78 -1.53
N ASN A 32 2.79 -11.52 -1.08
CA ASN A 32 1.84 -11.16 -0.02
C ASN A 32 0.47 -10.87 -0.64
N ILE A 33 -0.41 -11.87 -0.61
CA ILE A 33 -1.68 -11.83 -1.33
C ILE A 33 -2.82 -11.42 -0.38
N PRO A 34 -3.68 -10.47 -0.78
CA PRO A 34 -4.81 -10.06 0.03
C PRO A 34 -5.99 -11.04 -0.12
N PHE A 35 -6.55 -11.44 1.01
CA PHE A 35 -7.77 -12.24 1.13
C PHE A 35 -8.81 -11.48 1.94
N TYR A 36 -10.08 -11.79 1.69
CA TYR A 36 -11.14 -11.39 2.61
C TYR A 36 -11.04 -12.17 3.93
N ASN A 37 -11.17 -11.49 5.06
CA ASN A 37 -11.18 -12.08 6.39
C ASN A 37 -12.61 -12.21 6.94
N PRO A 38 -13.23 -13.40 6.90
CA PRO A 38 -14.59 -13.59 7.41
C PRO A 38 -14.69 -13.49 8.94
N ARG A 39 -13.56 -13.51 9.68
CA ARG A 39 -13.56 -13.35 11.15
C ARG A 39 -13.75 -11.90 11.59
N THR A 40 -13.50 -10.96 10.69
CA THR A 40 -13.71 -9.52 10.85
C THR A 40 -14.62 -9.05 9.72
N PRO A 41 -15.92 -9.39 9.79
CA PRO A 41 -16.82 -9.23 8.66
C PRO A 41 -17.08 -7.75 8.34
N HIS A 42 -17.20 -7.44 7.05
CA HIS A 42 -17.59 -6.12 6.58
C HIS A 42 -19.01 -5.77 7.08
N PRO A 43 -19.26 -4.52 7.51
CA PRO A 43 -20.56 -4.12 8.05
C PRO A 43 -21.69 -4.15 7.01
N ASP A 44 -21.39 -3.91 5.73
CA ASP A 44 -22.34 -4.16 4.63
C ASP A 44 -22.56 -5.68 4.47
N PRO A 45 -23.76 -6.20 4.81
CA PRO A 45 -24.04 -7.62 4.76
C PRO A 45 -24.06 -8.18 3.33
N ILE A 46 -24.38 -7.36 2.31
CA ILE A 46 -24.38 -7.81 0.92
C ILE A 46 -22.95 -8.02 0.47
N LEU A 47 -22.06 -7.06 0.75
CA LEU A 47 -20.63 -7.20 0.46
C LEU A 47 -20.03 -8.37 1.24
N HIS A 48 -20.38 -8.52 2.53
CA HIS A 48 -19.93 -9.67 3.32
C HIS A 48 -20.34 -10.99 2.69
N GLU A 49 -21.62 -11.16 2.34
CA GLU A 49 -22.14 -12.39 1.74
C GLU A 49 -21.45 -12.74 0.42
N LYS A 50 -21.09 -11.74 -0.39
CA LYS A 50 -20.34 -11.95 -1.64
C LYS A 50 -18.90 -12.41 -1.42
N LEU A 51 -18.29 -12.05 -0.29
CA LEU A 51 -16.87 -12.29 -0.01
C LEU A 51 -16.62 -13.35 1.08
N LYS A 52 -17.64 -13.80 1.82
CA LYS A 52 -17.45 -14.67 3.01
C LYS A 52 -16.81 -16.01 2.72
N ASP A 53 -16.99 -16.53 1.51
CA ASP A 53 -16.34 -17.78 1.05
C ASP A 53 -14.85 -17.58 0.69
N ALA A 54 -14.28 -16.46 1.17
CA ALA A 54 -12.87 -16.11 1.25
C ALA A 54 -12.15 -16.08 -0.11
N PRO A 55 -12.59 -15.24 -1.05
CA PRO A 55 -11.88 -15.08 -2.31
C PRO A 55 -10.50 -14.48 -2.04
N LYS A 56 -9.51 -15.04 -2.74
CA LYS A 56 -8.28 -14.33 -3.09
C LYS A 56 -8.72 -13.07 -3.83
N LEU A 57 -8.48 -11.89 -3.23
CA LEU A 57 -9.07 -10.64 -3.73
C LEU A 57 -8.51 -10.23 -5.10
N LEU A 58 -7.34 -10.73 -5.46
CA LEU A 58 -6.75 -10.50 -6.78
C LEU A 58 -7.49 -11.22 -7.92
N ASP A 59 -8.29 -12.23 -7.62
CA ASP A 59 -9.03 -13.03 -8.61
C ASP A 59 -10.52 -12.61 -8.69
N LEU A 60 -10.87 -11.50 -8.02
CA LEU A 60 -12.23 -11.05 -7.87
C LEU A 60 -12.78 -10.44 -9.17
N ASP A 61 -14.01 -10.81 -9.53
CA ASP A 61 -14.83 -10.02 -10.44
C ASP A 61 -15.29 -8.76 -9.68
N VAL A 62 -14.57 -7.66 -9.90
CA VAL A 62 -14.81 -6.39 -9.21
C VAL A 62 -16.20 -5.88 -9.51
N ASP A 63 -16.62 -5.86 -10.78
CA ASP A 63 -17.91 -5.32 -11.21
C ASP A 63 -19.07 -6.05 -10.51
N LYS A 64 -19.03 -7.39 -10.51
CA LYS A 64 -20.03 -8.20 -9.80
C LYS A 64 -19.99 -8.00 -8.29
N SER A 65 -18.81 -7.76 -7.73
CA SER A 65 -18.67 -7.56 -6.29
C SER A 65 -19.24 -6.21 -5.84
N THR A 66 -19.09 -5.18 -6.68
CA THR A 66 -19.46 -3.80 -6.37
C THR A 66 -20.79 -3.33 -6.98
N ASP A 67 -21.51 -4.15 -7.75
CA ASP A 67 -22.75 -3.76 -8.44
C ASP A 67 -23.82 -3.08 -7.55
N HIS A 68 -23.85 -3.43 -6.27
CA HIS A 68 -24.79 -2.92 -5.26
C HIS A 68 -24.34 -1.64 -4.57
N PHE A 69 -23.11 -1.15 -4.82
CA PHE A 69 -22.54 -0.02 -4.07
C PHE A 69 -23.40 1.25 -4.18
N GLU A 70 -23.94 1.54 -5.37
CA GLU A 70 -24.80 2.71 -5.59
C GLU A 70 -26.15 2.63 -4.84
N ALA A 71 -26.63 1.41 -4.61
CA ALA A 71 -27.87 1.16 -3.87
C ALA A 71 -27.64 0.88 -2.38
N SER A 72 -26.38 0.82 -1.94
CA SER A 72 -26.04 0.53 -0.56
C SER A 72 -26.35 1.72 0.34
N ARG A 73 -26.74 1.41 1.57
CA ARG A 73 -26.84 2.40 2.66
C ARG A 73 -25.47 2.84 3.19
N TYR A 74 -24.41 2.13 2.79
CA TYR A 74 -23.03 2.47 3.14
C TYR A 74 -22.47 3.46 2.12
N SER A 75 -21.71 4.43 2.61
CA SER A 75 -21.12 5.49 1.79
C SER A 75 -19.92 4.97 1.00
N TYR A 76 -20.18 4.32 -0.13
CA TYR A 76 -19.15 4.03 -1.13
C TYR A 76 -18.93 5.25 -2.02
N SER A 77 -17.68 5.53 -2.39
CA SER A 77 -17.38 6.61 -3.32
C SER A 77 -17.92 6.27 -4.71
N THR A 78 -18.73 7.18 -5.26
CA THR A 78 -19.23 7.12 -6.64
C THR A 78 -18.27 7.78 -7.65
N GLN A 79 -17.17 8.37 -7.17
CA GLN A 79 -16.18 9.08 -7.98
C GLN A 79 -14.87 8.30 -8.13
N ALA A 80 -14.67 7.26 -7.31
CA ALA A 80 -13.50 6.39 -7.40
C ALA A 80 -13.78 5.18 -8.29
N LEU A 81 -12.73 4.55 -8.80
CA LEU A 81 -12.86 3.25 -9.46
C LEU A 81 -13.47 2.24 -8.46
N PRO A 82 -14.37 1.33 -8.90
CA PRO A 82 -15.01 0.38 -8.01
C PRO A 82 -14.02 -0.46 -7.19
N LEU A 83 -12.87 -0.83 -7.80
CA LEU A 83 -11.78 -1.52 -7.11
C LEU A 83 -11.22 -0.72 -5.93
N ASN A 84 -11.05 0.60 -6.09
CA ASN A 84 -10.53 1.47 -5.04
C ASN A 84 -11.54 1.57 -3.90
N SER A 85 -12.81 1.85 -4.22
CA SER A 85 -13.90 1.89 -3.23
C SER A 85 -14.02 0.57 -2.47
N LEU A 86 -13.89 -0.56 -3.17
CA LEU A 86 -13.91 -1.89 -2.56
C LEU A 86 -12.72 -2.06 -1.60
N LEU A 87 -11.49 -1.85 -2.07
CA LEU A 87 -10.30 -2.07 -1.26
C LEU A 87 -10.27 -1.15 -0.04
N ASP A 88 -10.64 0.12 -0.19
CA ASP A 88 -10.71 1.08 0.91
C ASP A 88 -11.74 0.65 1.96
N SER A 89 -12.93 0.21 1.51
CA SER A 89 -13.98 -0.27 2.41
C SER A 89 -13.61 -1.55 3.16
N LEU A 90 -12.79 -2.42 2.54
CA LEU A 90 -12.28 -3.63 3.20
C LEU A 90 -11.11 -3.31 4.13
N ALA A 91 -10.20 -2.44 3.72
CA ALA A 91 -9.05 -2.06 4.53
C ALA A 91 -9.49 -1.36 5.82
N ARG A 92 -10.48 -0.46 5.72
CA ARG A 92 -11.00 0.35 6.82
C ARG A 92 -12.51 0.51 6.70
N PRO A 93 -13.30 -0.51 7.11
CA PRO A 93 -14.73 -0.33 7.21
C PRO A 93 -15.02 0.80 8.20
N ASN A 94 -15.90 1.74 7.82
CA ASN A 94 -16.26 2.92 8.61
C ASN A 94 -15.11 3.92 8.86
N ALA A 95 -14.20 4.09 7.89
CA ALA A 95 -13.08 5.05 7.98
C ALA A 95 -13.48 6.49 8.39
N ASP A 96 -14.74 6.90 8.16
CA ASP A 96 -15.26 8.22 8.55
C ASP A 96 -15.55 8.35 10.05
N THR A 97 -15.81 7.24 10.76
CA THR A 97 -16.26 7.24 12.16
C THR A 97 -15.31 6.52 13.12
N ASP A 98 -14.36 5.74 12.60
CA ASP A 98 -13.42 4.96 13.39
C ASP A 98 -12.00 5.03 12.81
N ASP A 99 -11.05 5.50 13.61
CA ASP A 99 -9.62 5.55 13.28
C ASP A 99 -8.83 4.40 13.93
N THR A 100 -9.51 3.40 14.49
CA THR A 100 -8.84 2.23 15.02
C THR A 100 -8.45 1.27 13.90
N GLU A 101 -7.14 1.06 13.71
CA GLU A 101 -6.59 0.13 12.70
C GLU A 101 -6.99 -1.35 12.91
N ARG A 102 -7.77 -1.67 13.95
CA ARG A 102 -8.13 -3.04 14.33
C ARG A 102 -9.31 -3.64 13.56
N ASN A 103 -9.96 -2.86 12.70
CA ASN A 103 -11.21 -3.25 12.05
C ASN A 103 -11.06 -3.67 10.59
N THR A 104 -9.85 -3.98 10.11
CA THR A 104 -9.67 -4.40 8.71
C THR A 104 -10.42 -5.71 8.40
N CYS A 105 -11.06 -5.76 7.23
CA CYS A 105 -11.67 -6.97 6.65
C CYS A 105 -10.67 -7.75 5.78
N LEU A 106 -9.39 -7.36 5.77
CA LEU A 106 -8.35 -7.98 4.96
C LEU A 106 -7.48 -8.93 5.80
N GLU A 107 -7.07 -10.02 5.18
CA GLU A 107 -6.01 -10.89 5.67
C GLU A 107 -4.92 -10.99 4.61
N TRP A 108 -3.70 -10.62 4.95
CA TRP A 108 -2.54 -10.76 4.07
C TRP A 108 -1.88 -12.10 4.33
N ARG A 109 -1.75 -12.93 3.28
CA ARG A 109 -1.10 -14.24 3.36
C ARG A 109 0.11 -14.28 2.46
N HIS A 110 1.23 -14.73 3.00
CA HIS A 110 2.46 -14.91 2.24
C HIS A 110 2.42 -16.25 1.50
N LEU A 111 2.42 -16.19 0.16
CA LEU A 111 2.38 -17.30 -0.78
C LEU A 111 3.59 -17.18 -1.72
N PRO A 112 4.74 -17.80 -1.40
CA PRO A 112 5.97 -17.69 -2.18
C PRO A 112 5.80 -18.08 -3.66
N GLU A 113 4.92 -19.03 -3.95
CA GLU A 113 4.60 -19.49 -5.29
C GLU A 113 3.89 -18.43 -6.16
N ALA A 114 3.32 -17.40 -5.54
CA ALA A 114 2.71 -16.27 -6.23
C ALA A 114 3.69 -15.09 -6.42
N ALA A 115 4.93 -15.21 -5.94
CA ALA A 115 5.93 -14.17 -6.10
C ALA A 115 6.36 -14.04 -7.58
N VAL A 116 6.57 -12.80 -8.01
CA VAL A 116 7.00 -12.45 -9.36
C VAL A 116 8.31 -11.68 -9.26
N PRO A 117 9.39 -12.09 -9.94
CA PRO A 117 10.62 -11.31 -10.02
C PRO A 117 10.35 -9.89 -10.52
N HIS A 118 10.73 -8.88 -9.74
CA HIS A 118 10.48 -7.49 -10.09
C HIS A 118 11.55 -6.54 -9.57
N VAL A 119 11.53 -5.32 -10.06
CA VAL A 119 12.33 -4.21 -9.52
C VAL A 119 11.49 -2.93 -9.51
N VAL A 120 11.63 -2.15 -8.44
CA VAL A 120 11.06 -0.80 -8.29
C VAL A 120 12.18 0.20 -8.50
N LEU A 121 12.02 1.11 -9.46
CA LEU A 121 12.97 2.16 -9.78
C LEU A 121 12.33 3.51 -9.56
N GLY A 122 12.89 4.36 -8.69
CA GLY A 122 12.39 5.71 -8.48
C GLY A 122 13.49 6.75 -8.36
N ASP A 123 13.20 7.94 -8.85
CA ASP A 123 14.10 9.11 -8.82
C ASP A 123 14.24 9.71 -7.42
N ALA A 124 13.20 9.60 -6.59
CA ALA A 124 13.27 10.05 -5.21
C ALA A 124 14.40 9.31 -4.46
N PRO A 125 15.15 10.00 -3.60
CA PRO A 125 16.34 9.44 -2.96
C PRO A 125 16.03 8.34 -1.95
N ARG A 126 14.76 8.21 -1.53
CA ARG A 126 14.30 7.22 -0.57
C ARG A 126 12.93 6.67 -0.97
N PRO A 127 12.57 5.45 -0.51
CA PRO A 127 11.23 4.90 -0.68
C PRO A 127 10.14 5.80 -0.10
N GLY A 128 9.04 5.96 -0.81
CA GLY A 128 7.94 6.87 -0.51
C GLY A 128 7.72 7.98 -1.55
N GLY A 129 8.57 8.06 -2.58
CA GLY A 129 8.42 8.98 -3.70
C GLY A 129 8.32 10.44 -3.23
N GLN A 130 7.35 11.19 -3.76
CA GLN A 130 7.07 12.58 -3.35
C GLN A 130 6.75 12.73 -1.85
N GLY A 131 6.32 11.67 -1.17
CA GLY A 131 6.13 11.66 0.28
C GLY A 131 7.42 11.87 1.06
N THR A 132 8.57 11.66 0.42
CA THR A 132 9.92 11.87 1.00
C THR A 132 10.55 13.21 0.63
N GLU A 133 9.81 14.08 -0.05
CA GLU A 133 10.28 15.40 -0.45
C GLU A 133 9.68 16.51 0.42
N CYS A 134 10.35 17.66 0.49
CA CYS A 134 9.81 18.87 1.11
C CYS A 134 9.88 20.03 0.10
N PRO A 135 8.79 20.29 -0.66
CA PRO A 135 8.71 21.38 -1.61
C PRO A 135 9.07 22.74 -1.00
N LYS A 136 9.57 23.67 -1.83
CA LYS A 136 10.12 25.00 -1.44
C LYS A 136 9.14 25.94 -0.71
N ARG A 137 7.89 25.53 -0.47
CA ARG A 137 6.84 26.30 0.22
C ARG A 137 6.18 25.54 1.37
N THR A 138 6.75 24.41 1.77
CA THR A 138 6.27 23.59 2.88
C THR A 138 7.37 23.40 3.91
N THR A 139 7.00 22.98 5.12
CA THR A 139 7.95 22.58 6.17
C THR A 139 7.82 21.09 6.45
N TRP A 140 8.85 20.51 7.07
CA TRP A 140 8.84 19.10 7.48
C TRP A 140 7.83 18.80 8.59
N ASP A 141 7.49 19.82 9.39
CA ASP A 141 6.62 19.68 10.55
C ASP A 141 5.14 19.94 10.22
N ILE A 142 4.80 20.22 8.95
CA ILE A 142 3.40 20.33 8.53
C ILE A 142 2.70 18.99 8.66
N GLN A 143 1.53 18.99 9.30
CA GLN A 143 0.70 17.80 9.49
C GLN A 143 -0.07 17.44 8.23
N SER A 144 -0.35 16.15 8.06
CA SER A 144 -1.17 15.62 6.97
C SER A 144 -2.65 15.93 7.10
N LEU A 145 -3.31 15.98 5.94
CA LEU A 145 -4.78 15.98 5.86
C LEU A 145 -5.39 14.59 6.06
N SER A 146 -4.58 13.53 6.01
CA SER A 146 -5.00 12.17 6.32
C SER A 146 -4.59 11.78 7.73
N TYR A 147 -5.37 10.93 8.39
CA TYR A 147 -4.94 10.29 9.64
C TYR A 147 -3.85 9.24 9.34
N ALA A 148 -3.02 8.95 10.35
CA ALA A 148 -1.91 8.01 10.26
C ALA A 148 -2.38 6.65 9.73
N GLY A 149 -3.55 6.20 10.21
CA GLY A 149 -4.22 5.02 9.71
C GLY A 149 -4.23 5.01 8.18
N MET A 150 -4.86 6.00 7.54
CA MET A 150 -5.02 6.08 6.08
C MET A 150 -3.72 6.02 5.28
N LEU A 151 -2.57 6.30 5.90
CA LEU A 151 -1.25 6.29 5.27
C LEU A 151 -0.52 4.94 5.44
N SER A 152 -1.05 4.05 6.29
CA SER A 152 -0.51 2.70 6.51
C SER A 152 -0.56 1.85 5.25
N LEU A 153 0.56 1.21 4.95
CA LEU A 153 0.73 0.13 3.97
C LEU A 153 0.50 -1.24 4.62
N PRO A 154 0.14 -2.26 3.83
CA PRO A 154 -0.14 -3.58 4.35
C PRO A 154 1.09 -4.26 4.96
N GLY A 155 0.88 -5.11 5.97
CA GLY A 155 1.95 -5.87 6.63
C GLY A 155 2.81 -5.09 7.62
N TYR A 156 2.76 -3.76 7.61
CA TYR A 156 3.42 -2.92 8.61
C TYR A 156 2.75 -1.54 8.71
N SER A 157 1.89 -1.35 9.69
CA SER A 157 1.09 -0.14 9.85
C SER A 157 1.88 1.05 10.42
N PHE A 158 1.32 2.25 10.30
CA PHE A 158 1.89 3.45 10.91
C PHE A 158 1.90 3.35 12.45
N ALA A 159 0.90 2.71 13.05
CA ALA A 159 0.87 2.48 14.49
C ALA A 159 1.94 1.47 14.94
N GLU A 160 2.17 0.41 14.16
CA GLU A 160 3.28 -0.53 14.38
C GLU A 160 4.62 0.18 14.28
N TYR A 161 4.82 0.98 13.22
CA TYR A 161 6.01 1.81 13.07
C TYR A 161 6.25 2.76 14.26
N HIS A 162 5.20 3.44 14.72
CA HIS A 162 5.31 4.33 15.87
C HIS A 162 5.69 3.56 17.15
N GLN A 163 5.08 2.39 17.37
CA GLN A 163 5.39 1.54 18.52
C GLN A 163 6.84 1.05 18.48
N ASP A 164 7.34 0.61 17.33
CA ASP A 164 8.72 0.14 17.17
C ASP A 164 9.73 1.27 17.32
N ARG A 165 9.41 2.47 16.81
CA ARG A 165 10.31 3.62 16.83
C ARG A 165 10.39 4.32 18.18
N PHE A 166 9.26 4.44 18.88
CA PHE A 166 9.12 5.28 20.08
C PHE A 166 8.73 4.50 21.34
N GLY A 167 8.46 3.19 21.24
CA GLY A 167 8.11 2.34 22.37
C GLY A 167 6.73 2.63 22.98
N SER A 168 5.88 3.40 22.28
CA SER A 168 4.56 3.81 22.78
C SER A 168 3.48 3.73 21.71
N LYS A 169 2.24 3.54 22.15
CA LYS A 169 1.08 3.46 21.27
C LYS A 169 0.82 4.81 20.59
N LEU A 170 0.58 4.79 19.28
CA LEU A 170 0.16 5.95 18.53
C LEU A 170 -1.21 6.47 19.06
N PRO A 171 -1.35 7.76 19.37
CA PRO A 171 -2.65 8.33 19.73
C PRO A 171 -3.67 8.21 18.59
N PRO A 172 -4.97 8.01 18.89
CA PRO A 172 -6.00 7.99 17.86
C PRO A 172 -6.13 9.36 17.19
N PHE A 173 -6.58 9.38 15.94
CA PHE A 173 -6.75 10.57 15.10
C PHE A 173 -5.44 11.34 14.87
N THR A 174 -4.29 10.67 14.98
CA THR A 174 -2.99 11.30 14.74
C THR A 174 -2.84 11.68 13.28
N ARG A 175 -2.45 12.92 13.02
CA ARG A 175 -2.07 13.43 11.70
C ARG A 175 -0.54 13.58 11.67
N PRO A 176 0.18 12.60 11.09
CA PRO A 176 1.63 12.65 11.10
C PRO A 176 2.14 13.85 10.32
N SER A 177 3.28 14.38 10.76
CA SER A 177 4.05 15.35 10.02
C SER A 177 4.59 14.76 8.72
N ARG A 178 4.90 15.62 7.75
CA ARG A 178 5.58 15.22 6.52
C ARG A 178 6.87 14.43 6.79
N ARG A 179 7.62 14.78 7.84
CA ARG A 179 8.82 14.04 8.25
C ARG A 179 8.47 12.62 8.67
N GLU A 180 7.49 12.45 9.55
CA GLU A 180 7.08 11.12 10.02
C GLU A 180 6.58 10.24 8.88
N ILE A 181 5.86 10.82 7.90
CA ILE A 181 5.43 10.10 6.69
C ILE A 181 6.62 9.63 5.86
N ALA A 182 7.60 10.51 5.63
CA ALA A 182 8.80 10.18 4.89
C ALA A 182 9.61 9.07 5.58
N ASP A 183 9.74 9.16 6.91
CA ASP A 183 10.48 8.18 7.71
C ASP A 183 9.77 6.83 7.72
N TYR A 184 8.43 6.81 7.84
CA TYR A 184 7.62 5.60 7.74
C TYR A 184 7.81 4.88 6.41
N TYR A 185 7.62 5.56 5.27
CA TYR A 185 7.78 4.93 3.96
C TYR A 185 9.22 4.51 3.68
N THR A 186 10.21 5.23 4.22
CA THR A 186 11.62 4.83 4.13
C THR A 186 11.89 3.53 4.88
N ALA A 187 11.27 3.34 6.05
CA ALA A 187 11.44 2.14 6.88
C ALA A 187 10.66 0.93 6.35
N TYR A 188 9.54 1.16 5.65
CA TYR A 188 8.60 0.12 5.24
C TYR A 188 9.25 -1.05 4.48
N PRO A 189 10.07 -0.85 3.42
CA PRO A 189 10.62 -1.97 2.66
C PRO A 189 11.42 -2.96 3.49
N ALA A 190 12.18 -2.46 4.48
CA ALA A 190 12.96 -3.30 5.37
C ALA A 190 12.08 -4.03 6.38
N ALA A 191 11.05 -3.36 6.89
CA ALA A 191 10.11 -3.95 7.86
C ALA A 191 9.34 -5.13 7.27
N VAL A 192 8.95 -5.06 5.99
CA VAL A 192 8.17 -6.11 5.32
C VAL A 192 8.99 -7.03 4.41
N GLY A 193 10.31 -6.86 4.36
CA GLY A 193 11.22 -7.76 3.65
C GLY A 193 11.20 -7.65 2.11
N ILE A 194 11.02 -6.44 1.57
CA ILE A 194 10.98 -6.18 0.11
C ILE A 194 12.11 -5.26 -0.39
N SER A 195 13.07 -4.93 0.48
CA SER A 195 14.14 -3.96 0.19
C SER A 195 15.04 -4.32 -1.00
N ASP A 196 15.25 -5.61 -1.26
CA ASP A 196 16.09 -6.11 -2.35
C ASP A 196 15.56 -5.75 -3.74
N SER A 197 14.26 -5.53 -3.86
CA SER A 197 13.60 -5.11 -5.09
C SER A 197 13.52 -3.59 -5.26
N VAL A 198 13.84 -2.77 -4.25
CA VAL A 198 13.64 -1.31 -4.29
C VAL A 198 14.96 -0.57 -4.54
N ARG A 199 15.05 0.12 -5.68
CA ARG A 199 16.17 1.00 -6.05
C ARG A 199 15.71 2.46 -6.10
N SER A 200 16.31 3.27 -5.25
CA SER A 200 16.03 4.71 -5.13
C SER A 200 17.14 5.53 -5.80
N ALA A 201 16.86 6.80 -6.11
CA ALA A 201 17.76 7.68 -6.88
C ALA A 201 18.12 7.16 -8.28
N GLU A 202 17.22 6.38 -8.90
CA GLU A 202 17.37 5.89 -10.27
C GLU A 202 16.32 6.52 -11.20
N THR A 203 16.77 7.27 -12.20
CA THR A 203 15.89 7.89 -13.20
C THR A 203 15.78 7.01 -14.43
N VAL A 204 14.56 6.55 -14.74
CA VAL A 204 14.27 5.85 -15.99
C VAL A 204 14.19 6.85 -17.13
N ALA A 205 15.17 6.82 -18.03
CA ALA A 205 15.27 7.77 -19.14
C ALA A 205 14.48 7.36 -20.38
N ASN A 206 14.44 6.05 -20.70
CA ASN A 206 13.80 5.53 -21.91
C ASN A 206 13.14 4.18 -21.64
N ILE A 207 11.98 3.95 -22.27
CA ILE A 207 11.28 2.66 -22.28
C ILE A 207 11.06 2.29 -23.74
N SER A 208 11.51 1.10 -24.12
CA SER A 208 11.34 0.57 -25.46
C SER A 208 10.79 -0.86 -25.39
N PRO A 209 9.80 -1.23 -26.22
CA PRO A 209 9.33 -2.61 -26.28
C PRO A 209 10.46 -3.53 -26.76
N HIS A 210 10.48 -4.76 -26.24
CA HIS A 210 11.35 -5.80 -26.76
C HIS A 210 10.90 -6.11 -28.20
N ARG A 211 11.81 -5.94 -29.17
CA ARG A 211 11.58 -6.35 -30.56
C ARG A 211 11.79 -7.85 -30.74
#